data_AF-A0A2A9NJX4-F1
#
_entry.id   AF-A0A2A9NJX4-F1
#
_cell.length_a   1.000
_cell.length_b   1.000
_cell.length_c   1.000
_cell.angle_alpha   90.00
_cell.angle_beta   90.00
_cell.angle_gamma   90.00
#
_symmetry.space_group_name_H-M   'P 1'
#
loop_
_entity.id
_entity.type
_entity.pdbx_description
1 polymer ?
#
loop_
_entity_poly.entity_id
_entity_poly.type
_entity_poly.pdbx_seq_one_letter_code
_entity_poly.pdbx_strand_id
1 'polypeptide(L)'
;MSLQSGCYYITNVKHKNVAHLANSDLSESLRGKPDPSVMKDSGEKWKVSLQGNGKYIIENILHTSFATITDTYVEAVRPDSGLPLKLFKIEQSKTSGQYTISPADGNQYWCLDDVTPGTPIKLSAHSSDSSCQWIFTIPPQFELHCKISFDNSCILCDTHDPPQLKLQNEGIISVNQWAIVLYSFKGSKYLIKDIRSGRYASPNAEHTSVTTSVVGFVWTIKPHSPGHFTISMKHDNRELTWSRERPNGKFIILADASQIQGNSACKFNAPSFLTPPATDSKTELTIGDDQYAGRINCPNPDIRKQAIESIDAMLHHPETQITYDLLEALVLLLSHSSPSIQQQVKAALRSLPISTFTNKLDFDLPVETRILPIKLLGFIIDGPGDYKLDQDTILGLIDDFSINDDKTVISLCRIFSKILPTLASLDLKIAVPAFGRLLCRKSTEVVLEALKLLDSTLNTDKWKIDVGTLTNIEQLTDSETARIRSPAIKLQRRINKEKIPDDNEDEDDSEDEDEDGEEDGEEVGEDEDNEEGTKEDEDDEDGDEKDENAEENDEQEEDDEDGDEEEEDNETEDLPPKSYATMKKTSKFTSSTASLRQKPTVGLSGRYRLMI
;
A
#
# COMPACT_ATOMS: atom_id res chain seq x y z
N MET A 1 -31.43 -9.36 -8.74
CA MET A 1 -30.97 -8.45 -7.66
C MET A 1 -31.06 -7.02 -8.15
N SER A 2 -31.26 -6.02 -7.29
CA SER A 2 -31.21 -4.62 -7.70
C SER A 2 -29.75 -4.17 -7.90
N LEU A 3 -29.48 -3.37 -8.92
CA LEU A 3 -28.18 -2.72 -9.10
C LEU A 3 -27.95 -1.71 -7.96
N GLN A 4 -26.77 -1.70 -7.37
CA GLN A 4 -26.40 -0.76 -6.31
C GLN A 4 -26.16 0.64 -6.88
N SER A 5 -26.42 1.70 -6.11
CA SER A 5 -26.02 3.06 -6.50
C SER A 5 -24.50 3.13 -6.66
N GLY A 6 -24.00 3.86 -7.65
CA GLY A 6 -22.57 3.95 -7.90
C GLY A 6 -22.22 4.66 -9.21
N CYS A 7 -20.93 4.75 -9.50
CA CYS A 7 -20.43 5.18 -10.80
C CYS A 7 -20.22 3.95 -11.69
N TYR A 8 -20.60 4.01 -12.96
CA TYR A 8 -20.60 2.90 -13.92
C TYR A 8 -20.13 3.35 -15.31
N TYR A 9 -19.33 2.52 -15.97
CA TYR A 9 -19.36 2.36 -17.42
C TYR A 9 -20.53 1.47 -17.78
N ILE A 10 -21.33 1.89 -18.76
CA ILE A 10 -22.52 1.16 -19.22
C ILE A 10 -22.19 0.59 -20.60
N THR A 11 -21.74 -0.67 -20.65
CA THR A 11 -21.24 -1.32 -21.88
C THR A 11 -22.30 -2.18 -22.55
N ASN A 12 -22.53 -1.99 -23.84
CA ASN A 12 -23.47 -2.80 -24.61
C ASN A 12 -22.97 -4.25 -24.72
N VAL A 13 -23.85 -5.23 -24.47
CA VAL A 13 -23.48 -6.65 -24.47
C VAL A 13 -23.05 -7.13 -25.86
N LYS A 14 -23.77 -6.73 -26.91
CA LYS A 14 -23.54 -7.18 -28.29
C LYS A 14 -22.37 -6.46 -28.94
N HIS A 15 -22.36 -5.13 -28.85
CA HIS A 15 -21.44 -4.28 -29.60
C HIS A 15 -20.18 -3.90 -28.83
N LYS A 16 -20.13 -4.12 -27.51
CA LYS A 16 -19.01 -3.75 -26.62
C LYS A 16 -18.68 -2.26 -26.54
N ASN A 17 -19.51 -1.41 -27.16
CA ASN A 17 -19.42 0.04 -27.00
C ASN A 17 -19.99 0.48 -25.65
N VAL A 18 -19.36 1.46 -25.02
CA VAL A 18 -19.86 2.14 -23.82
C VAL A 18 -20.82 3.26 -24.18
N ALA A 19 -21.82 3.49 -23.33
CA ALA A 19 -22.65 4.68 -23.42
C ALA A 19 -21.80 5.93 -23.14
N HIS A 20 -21.86 6.89 -24.05
CA HIS A 20 -21.01 8.07 -24.05
C HIS A 20 -21.84 9.30 -24.42
N LEU A 21 -21.57 10.41 -23.73
CA LEU A 21 -22.12 11.72 -24.03
C LEU A 21 -20.97 12.62 -24.49
N ALA A 22 -21.00 13.07 -25.75
CA ALA A 22 -19.84 13.73 -26.38
C ALA A 22 -19.63 15.19 -25.92
N ASN A 23 -20.70 15.87 -25.54
CA ASN A 23 -20.68 17.25 -25.08
C ASN A 23 -21.84 17.48 -24.10
N SER A 24 -21.88 18.65 -23.48
CA SER A 24 -22.94 19.02 -22.55
C SER A 24 -24.11 19.74 -23.22
N ASP A 25 -24.23 19.74 -24.55
CA ASP A 25 -25.28 20.50 -25.24
C ASP A 25 -26.67 19.95 -24.88
N LEU A 26 -27.67 20.84 -24.86
CA LEU A 26 -29.05 20.45 -24.57
C LEU A 26 -29.53 19.47 -25.65
N SER A 27 -30.07 18.32 -25.25
CA SER A 27 -30.57 17.29 -26.17
C SER A 27 -29.50 16.57 -27.00
N GLU A 28 -28.23 16.57 -26.58
CA GLU A 28 -27.24 15.68 -27.21
C GLU A 28 -27.64 14.21 -26.98
N SER A 29 -27.69 13.45 -28.07
CA SER A 29 -27.98 12.01 -28.01
C SER A 29 -26.83 11.26 -27.33
N LEU A 30 -27.17 10.31 -26.45
CA LEU A 30 -26.20 9.35 -25.96
C LEU A 30 -25.79 8.44 -27.12
N ARG A 31 -24.51 8.13 -27.22
CA ARG A 31 -23.94 7.35 -28.32
C ARG A 31 -23.12 6.18 -27.80
N GLY A 32 -23.00 5.14 -28.61
CA GLY A 32 -22.00 4.11 -28.38
C GLY A 32 -20.61 4.62 -28.76
N LYS A 33 -19.65 4.52 -27.85
CA LYS A 33 -18.22 4.72 -28.11
C LYS A 33 -17.47 3.40 -27.87
N PRO A 34 -16.46 3.04 -28.65
CA PRO A 34 -15.57 1.92 -28.31
C PRO A 34 -15.02 2.06 -26.89
N ASP A 35 -14.59 0.93 -26.31
CA ASP A 35 -14.02 0.82 -24.95
C ASP A 35 -13.24 2.10 -24.55
N PRO A 36 -13.57 2.74 -23.42
CA PRO A 36 -13.13 4.09 -23.11
C PRO A 36 -11.61 4.19 -23.25
N SER A 37 -11.17 5.17 -24.05
CA SER A 37 -9.76 5.56 -24.04
C SER A 37 -9.45 6.04 -22.64
N VAL A 38 -8.58 5.30 -21.98
CA VAL A 38 -8.49 5.37 -20.53
C VAL A 38 -7.92 6.71 -20.03
N MET A 39 -7.25 7.46 -20.90
CA MET A 39 -6.52 8.68 -20.54
C MET A 39 -7.38 9.89 -20.14
N LYS A 40 -8.63 9.98 -20.58
CA LYS A 40 -9.49 11.13 -20.25
C LYS A 40 -10.96 10.71 -20.34
N ASP A 41 -11.69 10.89 -19.25
CA ASP A 41 -13.16 10.81 -19.29
C ASP A 41 -13.64 11.86 -20.29
N SER A 42 -14.23 11.40 -21.39
CA SER A 42 -14.85 12.27 -22.39
C SER A 42 -16.36 12.19 -22.32
N GLY A 43 -16.91 11.66 -21.21
CA GLY A 43 -18.34 11.51 -20.98
C GLY A 43 -18.82 10.05 -20.99
N GLU A 44 -17.96 9.07 -20.75
CA GLU A 44 -18.33 7.64 -20.67
C GLU A 44 -18.77 7.21 -19.26
N LYS A 45 -18.50 8.00 -18.22
CA LYS A 45 -18.82 7.66 -16.83
C LYS A 45 -20.19 8.16 -16.41
N TRP A 46 -20.97 7.26 -15.81
CA TRP A 46 -22.34 7.52 -15.40
C TRP A 46 -22.56 7.22 -13.92
N LYS A 47 -23.03 8.21 -13.17
CA LYS A 47 -23.54 8.03 -11.81
C LYS A 47 -24.97 7.50 -11.87
N VAL A 48 -25.17 6.30 -11.33
CA VAL A 48 -26.47 5.62 -11.27
C VAL A 48 -26.94 5.65 -9.81
N SER A 49 -28.07 6.31 -9.55
CA SER A 49 -28.58 6.54 -8.19
C SER A 49 -29.94 5.89 -7.98
N LEU A 50 -30.00 4.85 -7.13
CA LEU A 50 -31.23 4.20 -6.69
C LEU A 50 -32.05 5.14 -5.81
N GLN A 51 -33.29 5.39 -6.21
CA GLN A 51 -34.27 6.19 -5.50
C GLN A 51 -35.11 5.30 -4.57
N GLY A 52 -35.73 5.89 -3.54
CA GLY A 52 -36.54 5.16 -2.55
C GLY A 52 -37.72 4.36 -3.14
N ASN A 53 -38.13 4.66 -4.38
CA ASN A 53 -39.17 3.92 -5.12
C ASN A 53 -38.64 2.75 -5.96
N GLY A 54 -37.37 2.36 -5.80
CA GLY A 54 -36.75 1.29 -6.56
C GLY A 54 -36.44 1.63 -8.03
N LYS A 55 -36.51 2.92 -8.40
CA LYS A 55 -36.14 3.42 -9.73
C LYS A 55 -34.78 4.11 -9.68
N TYR A 56 -34.21 4.37 -10.85
CA TYR A 56 -32.87 4.91 -10.98
C TYR A 56 -32.87 6.26 -11.68
N ILE A 57 -31.97 7.14 -11.25
CA ILE A 57 -31.53 8.32 -11.99
C ILE A 57 -30.15 7.99 -12.57
N ILE A 58 -29.91 8.35 -13.83
CA ILE A 58 -28.63 8.12 -14.52
C ILE A 58 -28.09 9.50 -14.93
N GLU A 59 -26.92 9.86 -14.40
CA GLU A 59 -26.29 11.18 -14.56
C GLU A 59 -24.88 11.00 -15.15
N ASN A 60 -24.55 11.77 -16.18
CA ASN A 60 -23.20 11.81 -16.73
C ASN A 60 -22.29 12.61 -15.79
N ILE A 61 -21.13 12.05 -15.43
CA ILE A 61 -20.23 12.68 -14.45
C ILE A 61 -19.55 13.92 -15.02
N LEU A 62 -19.00 13.83 -16.22
CA LEU A 62 -18.25 14.93 -16.82
C LEU A 62 -19.15 16.15 -17.12
N HIS A 63 -20.33 15.90 -17.67
CA HIS A 63 -21.23 16.95 -18.15
C HIS A 63 -22.31 17.35 -17.14
N THR A 64 -22.45 16.64 -16.02
CA THR A 64 -23.53 16.85 -15.03
C THR A 64 -24.94 16.83 -15.64
N SER A 65 -25.10 16.11 -16.76
CA SER A 65 -26.36 15.99 -17.49
C SER A 65 -27.04 14.65 -17.18
N PHE A 66 -28.36 14.65 -17.05
CA PHE A 66 -29.17 13.47 -16.75
C PHE A 66 -29.62 12.79 -18.02
N ALA A 67 -29.58 11.46 -18.06
CA ALA A 67 -30.19 10.73 -19.15
C ALA A 67 -31.71 10.98 -19.16
N THR A 68 -32.24 11.26 -20.34
CA THR A 68 -33.65 11.45 -20.62
C THR A 68 -34.01 10.71 -21.91
N ILE A 69 -35.27 10.80 -22.30
CA ILE A 69 -35.81 10.13 -23.47
C ILE A 69 -36.60 11.15 -24.29
N THR A 70 -36.31 11.17 -25.59
CA THR A 70 -37.16 11.77 -26.62
C THR A 70 -37.78 10.65 -27.47
N ASP A 71 -38.61 11.00 -28.45
CA ASP A 71 -39.46 10.06 -29.24
C ASP A 71 -38.86 8.66 -29.46
N THR A 72 -37.62 8.60 -29.95
CA THR A 72 -36.94 7.32 -30.23
C THR A 72 -35.52 7.20 -29.70
N TYR A 73 -34.99 8.24 -29.07
CA TYR A 73 -33.58 8.32 -28.67
C TYR A 73 -33.42 8.55 -27.17
N VAL A 74 -32.26 8.14 -26.68
CA VAL A 74 -31.80 8.49 -25.34
C VAL A 74 -30.92 9.72 -25.47
N GLU A 75 -31.26 10.78 -24.73
CA GLU A 75 -30.57 12.07 -24.76
C GLU A 75 -30.09 12.45 -23.36
N ALA A 76 -29.25 13.48 -23.28
CA ALA A 76 -28.87 14.08 -22.02
C ALA A 76 -29.55 15.45 -21.84
N VAL A 77 -30.02 15.71 -20.62
CA VAL A 77 -30.65 16.98 -20.24
C VAL A 77 -29.93 17.58 -19.05
N ARG A 78 -29.61 18.87 -19.10
CA ARG A 78 -29.02 19.58 -17.97
C ARG A 78 -30.06 19.85 -16.87
N PRO A 79 -29.65 19.88 -15.59
CA PRO A 79 -30.56 20.18 -14.48
C PRO A 79 -31.21 21.57 -14.55
N ASP A 80 -30.63 22.54 -15.26
CA ASP A 80 -31.14 23.91 -15.44
C ASP A 80 -32.22 24.04 -16.54
N SER A 81 -32.47 22.99 -17.31
CA SER A 81 -33.47 22.98 -18.41
C SER A 81 -34.92 23.13 -17.96
N GLY A 82 -35.20 22.96 -16.66
CA GLY A 82 -36.57 22.94 -16.11
C GLY A 82 -37.38 21.69 -16.48
N LEU A 83 -36.81 20.75 -17.24
CA LEU A 83 -37.46 19.48 -17.55
C LEU A 83 -37.40 18.54 -16.33
N PRO A 84 -38.48 17.78 -16.06
CA PRO A 84 -38.49 16.83 -14.95
C PRO A 84 -37.48 15.70 -15.20
N LEU A 85 -36.73 15.31 -14.16
CA LEU A 85 -35.80 14.20 -14.23
C LEU A 85 -36.51 12.90 -14.60
N LYS A 86 -36.02 12.21 -15.63
CA LYS A 86 -36.56 10.92 -16.05
C LYS A 86 -36.07 9.82 -15.11
N LEU A 87 -37.00 8.98 -14.64
CA LEU A 87 -36.69 7.79 -13.85
C LEU A 87 -36.61 6.55 -14.74
N PHE A 88 -35.67 5.66 -14.44
CA PHE A 88 -35.43 4.43 -15.18
C PHE A 88 -35.66 3.18 -14.31
N LYS A 89 -36.12 2.10 -14.94
CA LYS A 89 -36.05 0.74 -14.43
C LYS A 89 -34.78 0.09 -14.98
N ILE A 90 -33.93 -0.40 -14.09
CA ILE A 90 -32.76 -1.22 -14.42
C ILE A 90 -33.03 -2.61 -13.88
N GLU A 91 -33.23 -3.57 -14.78
CA GLU A 91 -33.63 -4.94 -14.43
C GLU A 91 -32.59 -5.93 -14.96
N GLN A 92 -32.22 -6.90 -14.13
CA GLN A 92 -31.29 -7.95 -14.53
C GLN A 92 -31.95 -8.86 -15.57
N SER A 93 -31.26 -9.14 -16.66
CA SER A 93 -31.73 -10.04 -17.72
C SER A 93 -31.70 -11.50 -17.24
N LYS A 94 -32.09 -12.43 -18.11
CA LYS A 94 -31.97 -13.88 -17.83
C LYS A 94 -30.51 -14.32 -17.61
N THR A 95 -29.57 -13.56 -18.16
CA THR A 95 -28.14 -13.82 -18.01
C THR A 95 -27.59 -13.01 -16.84
N SER A 96 -26.99 -13.67 -15.85
CA SER A 96 -26.41 -12.98 -14.71
C SER A 96 -25.36 -11.94 -15.14
N GLY A 97 -25.32 -10.81 -14.45
CA GLY A 97 -24.46 -9.66 -14.77
C GLY A 97 -24.88 -8.79 -15.96
N GLN A 98 -25.96 -9.12 -16.68
CA GLN A 98 -26.49 -8.32 -17.78
C GLN A 98 -27.82 -7.67 -17.37
N TYR A 99 -28.07 -6.47 -17.86
CA TYR A 99 -29.19 -5.64 -17.44
C TYR A 99 -29.88 -4.98 -18.63
N THR A 100 -31.16 -4.69 -18.50
CA THR A 100 -31.93 -3.86 -19.43
C THR A 100 -32.28 -2.54 -18.77
N ILE A 101 -32.24 -1.44 -19.53
CA ILE A 101 -32.55 -0.09 -19.06
C ILE A 101 -33.80 0.40 -19.79
N SER A 102 -34.84 0.79 -19.07
CA SER A 102 -36.11 1.29 -19.64
C SER A 102 -36.65 2.49 -18.85
N PRO A 103 -37.37 3.45 -19.47
CA PRO A 103 -38.14 4.44 -18.73
C PRO A 103 -39.11 3.80 -17.74
N ALA A 104 -39.31 4.43 -16.58
CA ALA A 104 -40.21 3.91 -15.55
C ALA A 104 -41.68 3.77 -16.02
N ASP A 105 -42.09 4.58 -16.98
CA ASP A 105 -43.43 4.67 -17.57
C ASP A 105 -43.58 3.95 -18.92
N GLY A 106 -42.51 3.31 -19.44
CA GLY A 106 -42.53 2.65 -20.75
C GLY A 106 -41.99 1.21 -20.73
N ASN A 107 -42.20 0.51 -21.84
CA ASN A 107 -41.70 -0.85 -22.10
C ASN A 107 -40.72 -0.89 -23.29
N GLN A 108 -40.04 0.23 -23.54
CA GLN A 108 -38.95 0.30 -24.50
C GLN A 108 -37.62 0.30 -23.76
N TYR A 109 -36.59 -0.25 -24.38
CA TYR A 109 -35.29 -0.49 -23.77
C TYR A 109 -34.22 0.25 -24.54
N TRP A 110 -33.19 0.73 -23.83
CA TRP A 110 -31.99 1.29 -24.46
C TRP A 110 -31.32 0.22 -25.32
N CYS A 111 -31.11 0.52 -26.60
CA CYS A 111 -30.48 -0.38 -27.55
C CYS A 111 -29.49 0.37 -28.44
N LEU A 112 -28.45 -0.34 -28.86
CA LEU A 112 -27.48 0.15 -29.82
C LEU A 112 -27.60 -0.69 -31.09
N ASP A 113 -27.94 -0.07 -32.21
CA ASP A 113 -28.28 -0.78 -33.45
C ASP A 113 -27.05 -1.44 -34.10
N ASP A 114 -25.87 -0.83 -33.95
CA ASP A 114 -24.63 -1.28 -34.56
C ASP A 114 -23.39 -0.97 -33.69
N VAL A 115 -22.23 -1.43 -34.17
CA VAL A 115 -20.93 -1.26 -33.49
C VAL A 115 -20.22 0.05 -33.85
N THR A 116 -20.78 0.84 -34.77
CA THR A 116 -20.11 2.03 -35.30
C THR A 116 -19.94 3.06 -34.17
N PRO A 117 -18.73 3.59 -33.95
CA PRO A 117 -18.50 4.67 -33.00
C PRO A 117 -19.41 5.87 -33.33
N GLY A 118 -20.09 6.41 -32.32
CA GLY A 118 -20.99 7.55 -32.47
C GLY A 118 -22.45 7.18 -32.80
N THR A 119 -22.77 5.89 -32.95
CA THR A 119 -24.15 5.43 -33.16
C THR A 119 -25.03 5.80 -31.97
N PRO A 120 -26.15 6.52 -32.15
CA PRO A 120 -27.05 6.90 -31.08
C PRO A 120 -27.69 5.69 -30.39
N ILE A 121 -27.88 5.78 -29.07
CA ILE A 121 -28.66 4.83 -28.30
C ILE A 121 -30.14 5.12 -28.54
N LYS A 122 -30.87 4.12 -29.04
CA LYS A 122 -32.29 4.21 -29.37
C LYS A 122 -33.14 3.43 -28.37
N LEU A 123 -34.45 3.62 -28.48
CA LEU A 123 -35.45 2.85 -27.77
C LEU A 123 -36.04 1.74 -28.66
N SER A 124 -36.06 0.50 -28.15
CA SER A 124 -36.66 -0.66 -28.84
C SER A 124 -37.54 -1.47 -27.89
N ALA A 125 -38.57 -2.13 -28.40
CA ALA A 125 -39.44 -3.01 -27.60
C ALA A 125 -38.79 -4.37 -27.27
N HIS A 126 -37.60 -4.68 -27.80
CA HIS A 126 -37.00 -6.02 -27.79
C HIS A 126 -35.97 -6.24 -26.66
N SER A 127 -36.43 -6.41 -25.41
CA SER A 127 -35.52 -6.63 -24.26
C SER A 127 -34.62 -7.86 -24.32
N SER A 128 -34.99 -8.87 -25.12
CA SER A 128 -34.23 -10.12 -25.24
C SER A 128 -33.04 -10.02 -26.19
N ASP A 129 -32.97 -9.00 -27.06
CA ASP A 129 -31.82 -8.80 -27.94
C ASP A 129 -30.61 -8.36 -27.11
N SER A 130 -29.44 -8.94 -27.38
CA SER A 130 -28.20 -8.54 -26.73
C SER A 130 -27.80 -7.10 -27.10
N SER A 131 -28.33 -6.54 -28.19
CA SER A 131 -28.22 -5.11 -28.52
C SER A 131 -28.92 -4.20 -27.51
N CYS A 132 -29.89 -4.73 -26.75
CA CYS A 132 -30.69 -4.04 -25.74
C CYS A 132 -30.27 -4.37 -24.30
N GLN A 133 -29.16 -5.11 -24.15
CA GLN A 133 -28.62 -5.53 -22.87
C GLN A 133 -27.29 -4.82 -22.61
N TRP A 134 -27.07 -4.49 -21.34
CA TRP A 134 -25.96 -3.67 -20.88
C TRP A 134 -25.27 -4.34 -19.69
N ILE A 135 -23.97 -4.11 -19.58
CA ILE A 135 -23.14 -4.51 -18.44
C ILE A 135 -22.76 -3.23 -17.71
N PHE A 136 -23.02 -3.21 -16.42
CA PHE A 136 -22.61 -2.13 -15.53
C PHE A 136 -21.27 -2.50 -14.92
N THR A 137 -20.21 -1.88 -15.41
CA THR A 137 -18.86 -2.05 -14.89
C THR A 137 -18.54 -0.82 -14.06
N ILE A 138 -18.30 -0.98 -12.76
CA ILE A 138 -17.84 0.15 -11.93
C ILE A 138 -16.54 0.67 -12.57
N PRO A 139 -16.42 1.95 -12.97
CA PRO A 139 -15.16 2.49 -13.41
C PRO A 139 -14.26 2.25 -12.24
N PRO A 140 -13.11 1.63 -12.47
CA PRO A 140 -12.18 1.41 -11.39
C PRO A 140 -11.82 2.79 -10.84
N GLN A 141 -12.49 3.16 -9.74
CA GLN A 141 -12.27 4.42 -9.00
C GLN A 141 -10.81 4.50 -8.51
N PHE A 142 -10.09 3.38 -8.64
CA PHE A 142 -8.74 3.09 -8.22
C PHE A 142 -7.92 2.52 -9.39
N GLU A 143 -8.27 2.87 -10.63
CA GLU A 143 -7.37 2.62 -11.75
C GLU A 143 -6.31 3.71 -11.79
N LEU A 144 -5.06 3.27 -11.67
CA LEU A 144 -3.88 4.11 -11.82
C LEU A 144 -3.25 3.81 -13.18
N HIS A 145 -3.09 4.82 -14.02
CA HIS A 145 -2.22 4.71 -15.19
C HIS A 145 -0.85 5.20 -14.83
N CYS A 146 0.14 4.34 -15.07
CA CYS A 146 1.50 4.66 -14.72
C CYS A 146 2.48 3.93 -15.62
N LYS A 147 3.72 4.41 -15.62
CA LYS A 147 4.87 3.58 -15.95
C LYS A 147 5.27 2.81 -14.68
N ILE A 148 5.53 1.52 -14.82
CA ILE A 148 6.10 0.71 -13.74
C ILE A 148 7.60 0.62 -14.02
N SER A 149 8.43 1.01 -13.06
CA SER A 149 9.88 0.93 -13.19
C SER A 149 10.55 0.28 -12.00
N PHE A 150 11.67 -0.39 -12.26
CA PHE A 150 12.65 -0.81 -11.27
C PHE A 150 13.88 0.06 -11.48
N ASP A 151 14.29 0.79 -10.44
CA ASP A 151 15.35 1.80 -10.53
C ASP A 151 15.05 2.83 -11.64
N ASN A 152 15.85 2.81 -12.72
CA ASN A 152 15.73 3.68 -13.90
C ASN A 152 15.30 2.90 -15.16
N SER A 153 14.82 1.66 -14.99
CA SER A 153 14.37 0.79 -16.09
C SER A 153 12.86 0.57 -16.02
N CYS A 154 12.17 0.88 -17.10
CA CYS A 154 10.73 0.67 -17.26
C CYS A 154 10.42 -0.78 -17.68
N ILE A 155 9.28 -1.29 -17.22
CA ILE A 155 8.75 -2.59 -17.62
C ILE A 155 8.02 -2.46 -18.96
N LEU A 156 8.38 -3.32 -19.90
CA LEU A 156 7.79 -3.45 -21.23
C LEU A 156 7.23 -4.84 -21.44
N CYS A 157 6.10 -4.94 -22.14
CA CYS A 157 5.65 -6.22 -22.68
C CYS A 157 6.43 -6.52 -23.96
N ASP A 158 7.16 -7.63 -23.97
CA ASP A 158 7.73 -8.19 -25.18
C ASP A 158 6.64 -8.84 -26.03
N THR A 159 6.77 -8.75 -27.35
CA THR A 159 5.83 -9.32 -28.32
C THR A 159 6.21 -10.73 -28.76
N HIS A 160 7.35 -11.27 -28.30
CA HIS A 160 7.70 -12.68 -28.54
C HIS A 160 6.69 -13.64 -27.89
N ASP A 161 6.61 -14.88 -28.39
CA ASP A 161 5.75 -15.93 -27.83
C ASP A 161 6.62 -16.95 -27.07
N PRO A 162 6.45 -17.11 -25.74
CA PRO A 162 5.47 -16.46 -24.88
C PRO A 162 5.85 -15.00 -24.52
N PRO A 163 4.88 -14.09 -24.38
CA PRO A 163 5.16 -12.69 -24.10
C PRO A 163 5.68 -12.53 -22.66
N GLN A 164 6.93 -12.09 -22.54
CA GLN A 164 7.62 -11.88 -21.26
C GLN A 164 7.72 -10.39 -20.93
N LEU A 165 7.81 -10.07 -19.64
CA LEU A 165 8.07 -8.70 -19.20
C LEU A 165 9.57 -8.41 -19.20
N LYS A 166 9.98 -7.43 -20.00
CA LYS A 166 11.37 -6.98 -20.12
C LYS A 166 11.59 -5.64 -19.43
N LEU A 167 12.79 -5.40 -18.93
CA LEU A 167 13.27 -4.13 -18.42
C LEU A 167 14.05 -3.39 -19.52
N GLN A 168 13.70 -2.13 -19.77
CA GLN A 168 14.41 -1.25 -20.70
C GLN A 168 14.71 0.09 -20.02
N ASN A 169 15.88 0.67 -20.31
CA ASN A 169 16.26 1.98 -19.80
C ASN A 169 15.32 3.09 -20.33
N GLU A 170 14.99 4.05 -19.48
CA GLU A 170 13.97 5.09 -19.73
C GLU A 170 14.25 6.05 -20.91
N GLY A 171 15.42 5.98 -21.55
CA GLY A 171 15.82 6.88 -22.65
C GLY A 171 15.15 6.61 -24.01
N ILE A 172 14.50 5.47 -24.19
CA ILE A 172 13.77 5.16 -25.43
C ILE A 172 12.30 5.51 -25.19
N ILE A 173 11.74 6.37 -26.06
CA ILE A 173 10.39 6.98 -26.01
C ILE A 173 9.27 5.92 -26.17
N SER A 174 9.31 4.84 -25.40
CA SER A 174 8.25 3.86 -25.39
C SER A 174 7.12 4.36 -24.50
N VAL A 175 5.93 4.44 -25.10
CA VAL A 175 4.66 4.83 -24.48
C VAL A 175 4.09 3.67 -23.65
N ASN A 176 4.94 2.81 -23.08
CA ASN A 176 4.46 1.65 -22.35
C ASN A 176 3.85 2.10 -21.02
N GLN A 177 2.53 2.02 -20.98
CA GLN A 177 1.73 2.42 -19.85
C GLN A 177 0.92 1.23 -19.37
N TRP A 178 0.85 1.14 -18.05
CA TRP A 178 0.16 0.09 -17.34
C TRP A 178 -1.04 0.69 -16.63
N ALA A 179 -2.15 -0.04 -16.65
CA ALA A 179 -3.31 0.21 -15.83
C ALA A 179 -3.26 -0.73 -14.60
N ILE A 180 -3.12 -0.15 -13.42
CA ILE A 180 -3.22 -0.85 -12.15
C ILE A 180 -4.66 -0.69 -11.66
N VAL A 181 -5.44 -1.75 -11.77
CA VAL A 181 -6.87 -1.76 -11.50
C VAL A 181 -7.12 -2.44 -10.17
N LEU A 182 -7.68 -1.73 -9.19
CA LEU A 182 -8.07 -2.37 -7.92
C LEU A 182 -9.12 -3.45 -8.17
N TYR A 183 -8.80 -4.66 -7.75
CA TYR A 183 -9.69 -5.83 -7.80
C TYR A 183 -10.46 -5.99 -6.49
N SER A 184 -9.76 -5.87 -5.36
CA SER A 184 -10.35 -5.92 -4.03
C SER A 184 -9.49 -5.12 -3.07
N PHE A 185 -10.11 -4.28 -2.26
CA PHE A 185 -9.39 -3.57 -1.20
C PHE A 185 -8.87 -4.52 -0.11
N LYS A 186 -9.59 -5.61 0.15
CA LYS A 186 -9.19 -6.60 1.15
C LYS A 186 -7.87 -7.24 0.70
N GLY A 187 -6.82 -7.05 1.49
CA GLY A 187 -5.47 -7.48 1.16
C GLY A 187 -4.83 -6.81 -0.06
N SER A 188 -5.23 -5.57 -0.41
CA SER A 188 -4.60 -4.74 -1.45
C SER A 188 -4.41 -5.46 -2.78
N LYS A 189 -5.50 -5.94 -3.38
CA LYS A 189 -5.50 -6.80 -4.57
C LYS A 189 -5.76 -6.02 -5.85
N TYR A 190 -4.92 -6.21 -6.86
CA TYR A 190 -4.94 -5.46 -8.12
C TYR A 190 -4.78 -6.37 -9.34
N LEU A 191 -5.34 -5.95 -10.46
CA LEU A 191 -4.98 -6.43 -11.79
C LEU A 191 -3.99 -5.43 -12.40
N ILE A 192 -2.99 -5.92 -13.11
CA ILE A 192 -2.02 -5.07 -13.82
C ILE A 192 -2.19 -5.36 -15.31
N LYS A 193 -2.66 -4.37 -16.07
CA LYS A 193 -2.99 -4.50 -17.50
C LYS A 193 -2.07 -3.61 -18.33
N ASP A 194 -1.45 -4.18 -19.35
CA ASP A 194 -0.79 -3.41 -20.40
C ASP A 194 -1.87 -2.73 -21.25
N ILE A 195 -1.87 -1.40 -21.26
CA ILE A 195 -2.89 -0.60 -21.96
C ILE A 195 -2.81 -0.84 -23.47
N ARG A 196 -1.60 -1.03 -24.02
CA ARG A 196 -1.41 -1.16 -25.47
C ARG A 196 -1.90 -2.51 -25.99
N SER A 197 -1.47 -3.61 -25.37
CA SER A 197 -1.87 -4.95 -25.82
C SER A 197 -3.23 -5.39 -25.26
N GLY A 198 -3.72 -4.72 -24.22
CA GLY A 198 -4.92 -5.12 -23.49
C GLY A 198 -4.73 -6.38 -22.64
N ARG A 199 -3.52 -6.93 -22.55
CA ARG A 199 -3.19 -8.15 -21.80
C ARG A 199 -2.82 -7.82 -20.35
N TYR A 200 -2.94 -8.79 -19.47
CA TYR A 200 -2.65 -8.69 -18.05
C TYR A 200 -1.31 -9.32 -17.70
N ALA A 201 -0.55 -8.70 -16.80
CA ALA A 201 0.61 -9.34 -16.19
C ALA A 201 0.16 -10.59 -15.41
N SER A 202 0.80 -11.73 -15.64
CA SER A 202 0.48 -13.03 -15.04
C SER A 202 1.77 -13.81 -14.76
N PRO A 203 1.83 -14.61 -13.69
CA PRO A 203 2.92 -15.58 -13.54
C PRO A 203 2.93 -16.55 -14.73
N ASN A 204 4.11 -17.02 -15.11
CA ASN A 204 4.24 -18.17 -16.01
C ASN A 204 3.79 -19.46 -15.30
N ALA A 205 3.69 -20.58 -16.05
CA ALA A 205 3.22 -21.86 -15.50
C ALA A 205 4.10 -22.38 -14.34
N GLU A 206 5.39 -22.06 -14.34
CA GLU A 206 6.37 -22.49 -13.33
C GLU A 206 6.47 -21.53 -12.14
N HIS A 207 5.78 -20.39 -12.16
CA HIS A 207 5.88 -19.33 -11.14
C HIS A 207 7.30 -18.79 -10.92
N THR A 208 8.11 -18.77 -11.98
CA THR A 208 9.51 -18.29 -11.98
C THR A 208 9.66 -16.91 -12.63
N SER A 209 8.72 -16.51 -13.49
CA SER A 209 8.76 -15.22 -14.19
C SER A 209 7.38 -14.64 -14.44
N VAL A 210 7.35 -13.37 -14.85
CA VAL A 210 6.11 -12.67 -15.20
C VAL A 210 5.98 -12.54 -16.72
N THR A 211 4.81 -12.94 -17.22
CA THR A 211 4.40 -12.96 -18.63
C THR A 211 3.14 -12.13 -18.82
N THR A 212 2.61 -12.01 -20.04
CA THR A 212 1.27 -11.43 -20.27
C THR A 212 0.24 -12.44 -20.77
N SER A 213 -0.98 -12.34 -20.23
CA SER A 213 -2.11 -13.23 -20.54
C SER A 213 -3.36 -12.44 -20.88
N VAL A 214 -4.27 -13.04 -21.64
CA VAL A 214 -5.62 -12.48 -21.84
C VAL A 214 -6.50 -12.60 -20.59
N VAL A 215 -6.14 -13.50 -19.67
CA VAL A 215 -6.82 -13.69 -18.39
C VAL A 215 -6.14 -12.84 -17.33
N GLY A 216 -6.91 -12.04 -16.61
CA GLY A 216 -6.40 -11.23 -15.51
C GLY A 216 -5.90 -12.10 -14.35
N PHE A 217 -4.72 -11.74 -13.83
CA PHE A 217 -4.18 -12.32 -12.61
C PHE A 217 -4.20 -11.28 -11.48
N VAL A 218 -4.53 -11.74 -10.27
CA VAL A 218 -4.67 -10.88 -9.10
C VAL A 218 -3.35 -10.82 -8.33
N TRP A 219 -2.76 -9.64 -8.30
CA TRP A 219 -1.53 -9.32 -7.59
C TRP A 219 -1.82 -8.61 -6.25
N THR A 220 -0.90 -8.71 -5.30
CA THR A 220 -0.89 -7.91 -4.07
C THR A 220 0.10 -6.77 -4.27
N ILE A 221 -0.32 -5.53 -4.03
CA ILE A 221 0.57 -4.36 -4.11
C ILE A 221 0.63 -3.71 -2.74
N LYS A 222 1.84 -3.53 -2.20
CA LYS A 222 2.07 -2.95 -0.87
C LYS A 222 3.20 -1.92 -0.89
N PRO A 223 3.09 -0.83 -0.11
CA PRO A 223 4.20 0.10 0.09
C PRO A 223 5.45 -0.61 0.63
N HIS A 224 6.63 -0.27 0.10
CA HIS A 224 7.91 -0.83 0.53
C HIS A 224 8.86 0.24 1.09
N SER A 225 8.85 1.42 0.51
CA SER A 225 9.60 2.60 0.96
C SER A 225 8.90 3.85 0.38
N PRO A 226 9.30 5.09 0.76
CA PRO A 226 8.69 6.29 0.20
C PRO A 226 8.71 6.27 -1.33
N GLY A 227 7.53 6.28 -1.95
CA GLY A 227 7.36 6.23 -3.41
C GLY A 227 7.63 4.88 -4.09
N HIS A 228 7.94 3.82 -3.34
CA HIS A 228 8.19 2.49 -3.89
C HIS A 228 7.26 1.44 -3.31
N PHE A 229 6.99 0.41 -4.12
CA PHE A 229 6.01 -0.63 -3.86
C PHE A 229 6.59 -2.01 -4.15
N THR A 230 6.01 -3.02 -3.53
CA THR A 230 6.24 -4.43 -3.90
C THR A 230 5.00 -4.97 -4.59
N ILE A 231 5.21 -5.82 -5.60
CA ILE A 231 4.15 -6.55 -6.30
C ILE A 231 4.39 -8.04 -6.01
N SER A 232 3.45 -8.69 -5.33
CA SER A 232 3.62 -10.06 -4.86
C SER A 232 2.38 -10.94 -5.06
N MET A 233 2.58 -12.25 -4.97
CA MET A 233 1.53 -13.26 -4.94
C MET A 233 1.86 -14.35 -3.92
N LYS A 234 0.83 -15.04 -3.43
CA LYS A 234 1.02 -16.24 -2.59
C LYS A 234 0.98 -17.50 -3.47
N HIS A 235 1.98 -18.37 -3.31
CA HIS A 235 2.08 -19.66 -3.97
C HIS A 235 2.75 -20.66 -3.02
N ASP A 236 2.14 -21.83 -2.79
CA ASP A 236 2.68 -22.89 -1.90
C ASP A 236 3.16 -22.38 -0.53
N ASN A 237 2.35 -21.54 0.13
CA ASN A 237 2.66 -20.87 1.41
C ASN A 237 3.88 -19.94 1.39
N ARG A 238 4.42 -19.64 0.21
CA ARG A 238 5.47 -18.65 0.01
C ARG A 238 4.89 -17.39 -0.60
N GLU A 239 5.52 -16.26 -0.29
CA GLU A 239 5.25 -15.00 -0.96
C GLU A 239 6.29 -14.82 -2.06
N LEU A 240 5.82 -14.85 -3.31
CA LEU A 240 6.65 -14.61 -4.49
C LEU A 240 6.47 -13.16 -4.91
N THR A 241 7.57 -12.43 -5.00
CA THR A 241 7.59 -11.00 -5.31
C THR A 241 8.29 -10.75 -6.63
N TRP A 242 7.79 -9.78 -7.40
CA TRP A 242 8.44 -9.30 -8.60
C TRP A 242 9.85 -8.81 -8.25
N SER A 243 10.85 -9.31 -8.96
CA SER A 243 12.24 -8.91 -8.80
C SER A 243 12.90 -8.81 -10.16
N ARG A 244 13.93 -7.96 -10.24
CA ARG A 244 14.86 -7.95 -11.37
C ARG A 244 15.75 -9.20 -11.31
N GLU A 245 15.93 -9.86 -12.45
CA GLU A 245 16.94 -10.91 -12.59
C GLU A 245 18.35 -10.32 -12.40
N ARG A 246 19.19 -10.94 -11.58
CA ARG A 246 20.57 -10.46 -11.32
C ARG A 246 21.57 -11.25 -12.19
N PRO A 247 22.73 -10.67 -12.56
CA PRO A 247 23.18 -9.29 -12.32
C PRO A 247 22.77 -8.28 -13.42
N ASN A 248 22.54 -8.74 -14.65
CA ASN A 248 22.20 -7.91 -15.82
C ASN A 248 20.80 -8.22 -16.35
N GLY A 249 19.92 -8.76 -15.51
CA GLY A 249 18.65 -9.30 -15.95
C GLY A 249 17.81 -8.25 -16.67
N LYS A 250 17.43 -8.63 -17.87
CA LYS A 250 16.53 -7.86 -18.74
C LYS A 250 15.08 -8.25 -18.51
N PHE A 251 14.79 -9.11 -17.53
CA PHE A 251 13.48 -9.70 -17.30
C PHE A 251 13.01 -9.54 -15.86
N ILE A 252 11.70 -9.59 -15.68
CA ILE A 252 11.05 -9.66 -14.37
C ILE A 252 10.87 -11.13 -13.98
N ILE A 253 11.48 -11.50 -12.86
CA ILE A 253 11.36 -12.83 -12.24
C ILE A 253 10.44 -12.78 -11.02
N LEU A 254 9.98 -13.95 -10.60
CA LEU A 254 9.30 -14.16 -9.32
C LEU A 254 10.28 -14.82 -8.36
N ALA A 255 10.61 -14.14 -7.27
CA ALA A 255 11.54 -14.64 -6.26
C ALA A 255 10.88 -14.65 -4.88
N ASP A 256 11.35 -15.54 -4.00
CA ASP A 256 10.85 -15.62 -2.62
C ASP A 256 11.17 -14.33 -1.87
N ALA A 257 10.17 -13.72 -1.24
CA ALA A 257 10.33 -12.47 -0.48
C ALA A 257 11.43 -12.54 0.59
N SER A 258 11.69 -13.73 1.16
CA SER A 258 12.76 -13.93 2.14
C SER A 258 14.18 -13.85 1.56
N GLN A 259 14.32 -14.01 0.24
CA GLN A 259 15.62 -14.02 -0.45
C GLN A 259 15.96 -12.68 -1.11
N ILE A 260 14.99 -11.77 -1.26
CA ILE A 260 15.19 -10.54 -2.00
C ILE A 260 15.75 -9.44 -1.09
N GLN A 261 17.06 -9.20 -1.22
CA GLN A 261 17.71 -8.04 -0.60
C GLN A 261 17.64 -6.83 -1.55
N GLY A 262 16.63 -5.98 -1.40
CA GLY A 262 16.59 -4.61 -1.96
C GLY A 262 16.17 -4.43 -3.43
N ASN A 263 16.05 -5.50 -4.22
CA ASN A 263 15.76 -5.40 -5.67
C ASN A 263 14.28 -5.63 -6.07
N SER A 264 13.37 -5.77 -5.10
CA SER A 264 11.94 -6.02 -5.35
C SER A 264 11.08 -4.75 -5.39
N ALA A 265 11.66 -3.59 -5.13
CA ALA A 265 10.93 -2.35 -5.02
C ALA A 265 10.74 -1.73 -6.41
N CYS A 266 9.50 -1.53 -6.85
CA CYS A 266 9.16 -0.83 -8.07
C CYS A 266 8.54 0.54 -7.78
N LYS A 267 8.69 1.48 -8.72
CA LYS A 267 8.02 2.78 -8.70
C LYS A 267 6.83 2.78 -9.66
N PHE A 268 5.80 3.52 -9.30
CA PHE A 268 4.67 3.81 -10.17
C PHE A 268 4.71 5.29 -10.55
N ASN A 269 5.18 5.57 -11.76
CA ASN A 269 5.27 6.92 -12.30
C ASN A 269 3.96 7.23 -13.01
N ALA A 270 2.99 7.76 -12.26
CA ALA A 270 1.72 8.22 -12.80
C ALA A 270 1.87 9.68 -13.30
N PRO A 271 1.36 10.00 -14.50
CA PRO A 271 1.37 11.37 -14.97
C PRO A 271 0.34 12.19 -14.17
N SER A 272 0.73 13.38 -13.69
CA SER A 272 -0.01 14.20 -12.72
C SER A 272 -1.36 14.78 -13.18
N PHE A 273 -1.99 14.23 -14.23
CA PHE A 273 -3.08 14.89 -14.95
C PHE A 273 -4.49 14.59 -14.46
N LEU A 274 -4.67 13.78 -13.42
CA LEU A 274 -6.00 13.36 -12.96
C LEU A 274 -6.16 13.65 -11.47
N THR A 275 -6.59 14.86 -11.13
CA THR A 275 -7.18 15.10 -9.82
C THR A 275 -8.38 14.16 -9.69
N PRO A 276 -8.42 13.25 -8.69
CA PRO A 276 -9.61 12.43 -8.51
C PRO A 276 -10.81 13.35 -8.25
N PRO A 277 -12.02 12.95 -8.69
CA PRO A 277 -13.22 13.69 -8.35
C PRO A 277 -13.28 13.85 -6.83
N ALA A 278 -13.44 15.08 -6.36
CA ALA A 278 -13.57 15.39 -4.94
C ALA A 278 -14.62 14.44 -4.35
N THR A 279 -14.20 13.55 -3.46
CA THR A 279 -15.14 12.62 -2.83
C THR A 279 -15.81 13.37 -1.70
N ASP A 280 -17.14 13.28 -1.63
CA ASP A 280 -17.88 13.86 -0.51
C ASP A 280 -17.41 13.19 0.80
N SER A 281 -16.98 13.98 1.77
CA SER A 281 -16.46 13.49 3.05
C SER A 281 -17.47 12.61 3.79
N LYS A 282 -18.77 12.78 3.52
CA LYS A 282 -19.83 11.91 4.07
C LYS A 282 -19.78 10.48 3.54
N THR A 283 -19.36 10.27 2.30
CA THR A 283 -19.26 8.91 1.74
C THR A 283 -18.11 8.11 2.34
N GLU A 284 -17.10 8.77 2.91
CA GLU A 284 -15.92 8.09 3.46
C GLU A 284 -16.21 7.31 4.74
N LEU A 285 -17.14 7.78 5.56
CA LEU A 285 -17.50 7.15 6.83
C LEU A 285 -18.25 5.82 6.66
N THR A 286 -18.71 5.49 5.44
CA THR A 286 -19.40 4.22 5.15
C THR A 286 -18.48 3.12 4.61
N ILE A 287 -17.18 3.42 4.49
CA ILE A 287 -16.18 2.48 3.97
C ILE A 287 -15.82 1.50 5.08
N GLY A 288 -16.02 0.20 4.86
CA GLY A 288 -15.60 -0.81 5.83
C GLY A 288 -14.08 -0.85 6.04
N ASP A 289 -13.62 -1.32 7.20
CA ASP A 289 -12.21 -1.27 7.63
C ASP A 289 -11.24 -1.91 6.63
N ASP A 290 -11.60 -3.08 6.08
CA ASP A 290 -10.81 -3.77 5.05
C ASP A 290 -10.71 -2.94 3.76
N GLN A 291 -11.76 -2.17 3.44
CA GLN A 291 -11.76 -1.28 2.29
C GLN A 291 -10.83 -0.09 2.51
N TYR A 292 -10.84 0.44 3.73
CA TYR A 292 -10.00 1.55 4.12
C TYR A 292 -8.51 1.18 4.13
N ALA A 293 -8.17 0.00 4.64
CA ALA A 293 -6.81 -0.55 4.58
C ALA A 293 -6.26 -0.59 3.14
N GLY A 294 -7.08 -1.03 2.19
CA GLY A 294 -6.71 -1.03 0.76
C GLY A 294 -6.53 0.38 0.18
N ARG A 295 -7.22 1.40 0.71
CA ARG A 295 -7.00 2.81 0.31
C ARG A 295 -5.69 3.37 0.84
N ILE A 296 -5.32 3.08 2.09
CA ILE A 296 -4.02 3.48 2.66
C ILE A 296 -2.87 2.89 1.84
N ASN A 297 -2.99 1.62 1.44
CA ASN A 297 -1.98 0.93 0.64
C ASN A 297 -2.06 1.21 -0.86
N CYS A 298 -3.00 2.06 -1.31
CA CYS A 298 -3.24 2.29 -2.72
C CYS A 298 -1.99 2.91 -3.40
N PRO A 299 -1.58 2.40 -4.58
CA PRO A 299 -0.48 3.02 -5.33
C PRO A 299 -0.88 4.37 -5.93
N ASN A 300 -2.18 4.67 -6.05
CA ASN A 300 -2.64 5.99 -6.48
C ASN A 300 -2.41 7.01 -5.35
N PRO A 301 -1.58 8.04 -5.58
CA PRO A 301 -1.16 8.97 -4.53
C PRO A 301 -2.32 9.81 -3.99
N ASP A 302 -3.30 10.17 -4.82
CA ASP A 302 -4.40 11.04 -4.40
C ASP A 302 -5.39 10.28 -3.52
N ILE A 303 -5.70 9.04 -3.88
CA ILE A 303 -6.55 8.16 -3.07
C ILE A 303 -5.89 7.87 -1.73
N ARG A 304 -4.58 7.62 -1.75
CA ARG A 304 -3.81 7.39 -0.52
C ARG A 304 -3.77 8.65 0.34
N LYS A 305 -3.55 9.83 -0.26
CA LYS A 305 -3.55 11.12 0.46
C LYS A 305 -4.90 11.35 1.14
N GLN A 306 -5.99 11.17 0.43
CA GLN A 306 -7.34 11.29 0.97
C GLN A 306 -7.62 10.30 2.11
N ALA A 307 -7.17 9.05 1.98
CA ALA A 307 -7.23 8.09 3.08
C ALA A 307 -6.40 8.55 4.28
N ILE A 308 -5.21 9.13 4.08
CA ILE A 308 -4.41 9.65 5.20
C ILE A 308 -5.12 10.83 5.88
N GLU A 309 -5.73 11.73 5.12
CA GLU A 309 -6.46 12.89 5.65
C GLU A 309 -7.68 12.49 6.49
N SER A 310 -8.33 11.37 6.14
CA SER A 310 -9.51 10.85 6.86
C SER A 310 -9.19 9.88 8.01
N ILE A 311 -7.91 9.61 8.30
CA ILE A 311 -7.50 8.53 9.21
C ILE A 311 -8.02 8.71 10.64
N ASP A 312 -8.03 9.94 11.12
CA ASP A 312 -8.52 10.28 12.45
C ASP A 312 -10.03 10.01 12.55
N ALA A 313 -10.81 10.50 11.58
CA ALA A 313 -12.25 10.28 11.53
C ALA A 313 -12.60 8.78 11.43
N MET A 314 -11.84 8.02 10.63
CA MET A 314 -12.05 6.57 10.48
C MET A 314 -11.76 5.83 11.78
N LEU A 315 -10.63 6.11 12.43
CA LEU A 315 -10.22 5.41 13.66
C LEU A 315 -11.17 5.67 14.85
N HIS A 316 -11.82 6.83 14.90
CA HIS A 316 -12.79 7.18 15.96
C HIS A 316 -14.23 6.76 15.65
N HIS A 317 -14.48 6.21 14.46
CA HIS A 317 -15.83 5.78 14.11
C HIS A 317 -16.21 4.56 14.98
N PRO A 318 -17.39 4.56 15.64
CA PRO A 318 -17.74 3.58 16.67
C PRO A 318 -17.90 2.14 16.15
N GLU A 319 -18.11 1.99 14.84
CA GLU A 319 -18.23 0.68 14.18
C GLU A 319 -16.89 0.16 13.64
N THR A 320 -15.84 0.97 13.66
CA THR A 320 -14.52 0.60 13.14
C THR A 320 -13.93 -0.53 13.97
N GLN A 321 -13.67 -1.66 13.32
CA GLN A 321 -12.89 -2.74 13.89
C GLN A 321 -11.46 -2.64 13.37
N ILE A 322 -10.49 -2.64 14.27
CA ILE A 322 -9.09 -2.70 13.86
C ILE A 322 -8.78 -4.12 13.36
N THR A 323 -8.95 -4.32 12.05
CA THR A 323 -8.67 -5.57 11.35
C THR A 323 -7.17 -5.75 11.12
N TYR A 324 -6.75 -6.98 10.81
CA TYR A 324 -5.34 -7.27 10.51
C TYR A 324 -4.82 -6.50 9.30
N ASP A 325 -5.63 -6.37 8.24
CA ASP A 325 -5.28 -5.61 7.04
C ASP A 325 -5.09 -4.12 7.38
N LEU A 326 -5.92 -3.56 8.26
CA LEU A 326 -5.78 -2.18 8.72
C LEU A 326 -4.53 -1.99 9.59
N LEU A 327 -4.25 -2.90 10.53
CA LEU A 327 -3.01 -2.89 11.32
C LEU A 327 -1.77 -2.90 10.41
N GLU A 328 -1.78 -3.78 9.40
CA GLU A 328 -0.67 -3.89 8.44
C GLU A 328 -0.50 -2.58 7.66
N ALA A 329 -1.59 -2.02 7.13
CA ALA A 329 -1.56 -0.77 6.40
C ALA A 329 -1.01 0.39 7.25
N LEU A 330 -1.41 0.48 8.53
CA LEU A 330 -0.92 1.50 9.45
C LEU A 330 0.58 1.34 9.78
N VAL A 331 1.05 0.10 9.97
CA VAL A 331 2.48 -0.19 10.19
C VAL A 331 3.30 0.19 8.96
N LEU A 332 2.84 -0.16 7.76
CA LEU A 332 3.51 0.20 6.51
C LEU A 332 3.53 1.71 6.32
N LEU A 333 2.43 2.39 6.63
CA LEU A 333 2.32 3.84 6.56
C LEU A 333 3.32 4.52 7.51
N LEU A 334 3.42 4.08 8.77
CA LEU A 334 4.39 4.58 9.75
C LEU A 334 5.84 4.25 9.39
N SER A 335 6.09 3.16 8.69
CA SER A 335 7.45 2.73 8.32
C SER A 335 7.98 3.42 7.07
N HIS A 336 7.11 3.83 6.15
CA HIS A 336 7.49 4.18 4.77
C HIS A 336 6.94 5.53 4.28
N SER A 337 6.32 6.32 5.14
CA SER A 337 5.81 7.65 4.77
C SER A 337 6.72 8.77 5.26
N SER A 338 6.47 10.00 4.80
CA SER A 338 7.19 11.19 5.26
C SER A 338 6.97 11.43 6.75
N PRO A 339 7.90 12.12 7.45
CA PRO A 339 7.75 12.41 8.88
C PRO A 339 6.44 13.12 9.25
N SER A 340 5.96 14.02 8.38
CA SER A 340 4.66 14.71 8.57
C SER A 340 3.48 13.74 8.61
N ILE A 341 3.40 12.82 7.63
CA ILE A 341 2.37 11.77 7.61
C ILE A 341 2.52 10.86 8.83
N GLN A 342 3.75 10.46 9.19
CA GLN A 342 3.97 9.64 10.38
C GLN A 342 3.46 10.32 11.66
N GLN A 343 3.69 11.62 11.80
CA GLN A 343 3.22 12.40 12.95
C GLN A 343 1.70 12.48 13.00
N GLN A 344 1.03 12.72 11.86
CA GLN A 344 -0.43 12.72 11.76
C GLN A 344 -1.02 11.37 12.18
N VAL A 345 -0.46 10.27 11.66
CA VAL A 345 -0.91 8.91 11.99
C VAL A 345 -0.67 8.59 13.47
N LYS A 346 0.51 8.95 14.01
CA LYS A 346 0.80 8.78 15.44
C LYS A 346 -0.15 9.57 16.33
N ALA A 347 -0.52 10.80 15.92
CA ALA A 347 -1.49 11.60 16.65
C ALA A 347 -2.87 10.91 16.68
N ALA A 348 -3.37 10.46 15.52
CA ALA A 348 -4.63 9.73 15.41
C ALA A 348 -4.65 8.38 16.17
N LEU A 349 -3.51 7.68 16.25
CA LEU A 349 -3.42 6.44 17.03
C LEU A 349 -3.35 6.69 18.53
N ARG A 350 -2.78 7.82 18.99
CA ARG A 350 -2.66 8.15 20.41
C ARG A 350 -3.97 8.62 21.03
N SER A 351 -4.91 9.13 20.24
CA SER A 351 -6.25 9.47 20.71
C SER A 351 -7.12 8.23 20.93
N LEU A 352 -6.72 7.07 20.43
CA LEU A 352 -7.41 5.81 20.70
C LEU A 352 -7.10 5.28 22.11
N PRO A 353 -8.08 4.64 22.77
CA PRO A 353 -7.82 3.90 24.01
C PRO A 353 -6.76 2.82 23.80
N ILE A 354 -5.78 2.71 24.71
CA ILE A 354 -4.73 1.67 24.63
C ILE A 354 -5.31 0.25 24.60
N SER A 355 -6.47 0.06 25.24
CA SER A 355 -7.23 -1.20 25.26
C SER A 355 -7.59 -1.71 23.87
N THR A 356 -7.70 -0.81 22.89
CA THR A 356 -7.97 -1.18 21.49
C THR A 356 -6.84 -2.05 20.92
N PHE A 357 -5.60 -1.85 21.39
CA PHE A 357 -4.43 -2.61 20.97
C PHE A 357 -4.13 -3.79 21.90
N THR A 358 -4.28 -3.63 23.22
CA THR A 358 -3.95 -4.71 24.18
C THR A 358 -4.87 -5.92 24.03
N ASN A 359 -6.14 -5.73 23.66
CA ASN A 359 -7.05 -6.84 23.34
C ASN A 359 -6.58 -7.70 22.15
N LYS A 360 -5.65 -7.19 21.33
CA LYS A 360 -5.01 -7.93 20.21
C LYS A 360 -3.65 -8.53 20.57
N LEU A 361 -3.23 -8.37 21.82
CA LEU A 361 -1.98 -8.89 22.38
C LEU A 361 -2.20 -10.07 23.33
N ASP A 362 -3.40 -10.65 23.31
CA ASP A 362 -3.73 -11.83 24.13
C ASP A 362 -2.67 -12.93 23.95
N PHE A 363 -2.20 -13.46 25.08
CA PHE A 363 -1.12 -14.45 25.11
C PHE A 363 -1.53 -15.76 24.37
N ASP A 364 -2.83 -16.04 24.26
CA ASP A 364 -3.40 -17.19 23.55
C ASP A 364 -3.35 -17.04 22.02
N LEU A 365 -3.11 -15.83 21.51
CA LEU A 365 -3.03 -15.59 20.07
C LEU A 365 -1.67 -16.04 19.49
N PRO A 366 -1.63 -16.55 18.25
CA PRO A 366 -0.38 -16.88 17.59
C PRO A 366 0.55 -15.68 17.49
N VAL A 367 1.85 -15.90 17.71
CA VAL A 367 2.89 -14.87 17.69
C VAL A 367 2.83 -14.01 16.43
N GLU A 368 2.55 -14.61 15.27
CA GLU A 368 2.45 -13.92 13.98
C GLU A 368 1.35 -12.85 13.99
N THR A 369 0.26 -13.07 14.74
CA THR A 369 -0.86 -12.13 14.85
C THR A 369 -0.56 -10.97 15.79
N ARG A 370 0.37 -11.15 16.74
CA ARG A 370 0.77 -10.12 17.72
C ARG A 370 1.81 -9.13 17.17
N ILE A 371 2.58 -9.51 16.15
CA ILE A 371 3.66 -8.68 15.57
C ILE A 371 3.21 -7.27 15.20
N LEU A 372 2.09 -7.13 14.47
CA LEU A 372 1.62 -5.81 14.01
C LEU A 372 1.09 -4.94 15.17
N PRO A 373 0.24 -5.44 16.08
CA PRO A 373 -0.11 -4.72 17.31
C PRO A 373 1.11 -4.25 18.12
N ILE A 374 2.14 -5.10 18.31
CA ILE A 374 3.37 -4.73 19.04
C ILE A 374 4.07 -3.56 18.35
N LYS A 375 4.24 -3.62 17.02
CA LYS A 375 4.88 -2.55 16.25
C LYS A 375 4.13 -1.23 16.40
N LEU A 376 2.80 -1.25 16.30
CA LEU A 376 1.97 -0.06 16.48
C LEU A 376 2.04 0.49 17.90
N LEU A 377 1.95 -0.39 18.90
CA LEU A 377 2.04 0.02 20.30
C LEU A 377 3.38 0.70 20.59
N GLY A 378 4.49 0.21 20.01
CA GLY A 378 5.78 0.87 20.09
C GLY A 378 5.77 2.30 19.55
N PHE A 379 5.07 2.58 18.44
CA PHE A 379 4.95 3.94 17.92
C PHE A 379 4.06 4.85 18.77
N ILE A 380 3.03 4.30 19.40
CA ILE A 380 2.09 5.03 20.26
C ILE A 380 2.81 5.47 21.54
N ILE A 381 3.45 4.50 22.21
CA ILE A 381 4.09 4.65 23.53
C ILE A 381 5.34 5.56 23.50
N ASP A 382 5.96 5.78 22.34
CA ASP A 382 7.04 6.77 22.19
C ASP A 382 6.58 8.22 22.49
N GLY A 383 5.27 8.49 22.57
CA GLY A 383 4.71 9.81 22.92
C GLY A 383 4.57 10.05 24.44
N PRO A 384 4.32 11.31 24.86
CA PRO A 384 4.01 11.61 26.26
C PRO A 384 2.73 10.90 26.69
N GLY A 385 2.74 10.23 27.83
CA GLY A 385 1.57 9.55 28.40
C GLY A 385 1.94 8.53 29.47
N ASP A 386 1.06 8.36 30.45
CA ASP A 386 1.15 7.29 31.44
C ASP A 386 0.39 6.07 30.92
N TYR A 387 1.13 5.10 30.39
CA TYR A 387 0.57 3.88 29.86
C TYR A 387 0.56 2.79 30.94
N LYS A 388 -0.61 2.21 31.17
CA LYS A 388 -0.78 1.03 32.04
C LYS A 388 -1.22 -0.14 31.19
N LEU A 389 -0.45 -1.22 31.25
CA LEU A 389 -0.79 -2.51 30.65
C LEU A 389 -1.23 -3.47 31.76
N ASP A 390 -2.17 -4.34 31.46
CA ASP A 390 -2.53 -5.44 32.35
C ASP A 390 -1.40 -6.49 32.41
N GLN A 391 -1.42 -7.28 33.47
CA GLN A 391 -0.37 -8.26 33.75
C GLN A 391 -0.25 -9.33 32.66
N ASP A 392 -1.39 -9.80 32.13
CA ASP A 392 -1.41 -10.85 31.10
C ASP A 392 -0.77 -10.36 29.80
N THR A 393 -1.08 -9.11 29.40
CA THR A 393 -0.41 -8.45 28.28
C THR A 393 1.09 -8.30 28.51
N ILE A 394 1.51 -7.91 29.72
CA ILE A 394 2.94 -7.79 30.05
C ILE A 394 3.65 -9.14 29.89
N LEU A 395 3.08 -10.22 30.43
CA LEU A 395 3.65 -11.56 30.30
C LEU A 395 3.74 -12.03 28.85
N GLY A 396 2.68 -11.80 28.05
CA GLY A 396 2.69 -12.10 26.62
C GLY A 396 3.79 -11.35 25.87
N LEU A 397 3.99 -10.07 26.18
CA LEU A 397 5.07 -9.26 25.59
C LEU A 397 6.48 -9.72 26.01
N ILE A 398 6.65 -10.26 27.23
CA ILE A 398 7.93 -10.84 27.67
C ILE A 398 8.28 -12.09 26.84
N ASP A 399 7.29 -12.95 26.60
CA ASP A 399 7.49 -14.17 25.80
C ASP A 399 7.85 -13.84 24.34
N ASP A 400 7.31 -12.73 23.82
CA ASP A 400 7.55 -12.24 22.46
C ASP A 400 8.96 -11.68 22.21
N PHE A 401 9.82 -11.53 23.23
CA PHE A 401 11.25 -11.24 23.01
C PHE A 401 11.99 -12.34 22.24
N SER A 402 11.40 -13.54 22.12
CA SER A 402 11.91 -14.65 21.32
C SER A 402 11.65 -14.52 19.81
N ILE A 403 10.85 -13.53 19.36
CA ILE A 403 10.47 -13.36 17.95
C ILE A 403 11.68 -13.07 17.04
N ASN A 404 11.78 -13.77 15.90
CA ASN A 404 12.88 -13.62 14.93
C ASN A 404 12.79 -12.35 14.04
N ASP A 405 11.97 -11.36 14.40
CA ASP A 405 11.84 -10.08 13.71
C ASP A 405 12.40 -8.96 14.57
N ASP A 406 13.61 -8.50 14.23
CA ASP A 406 14.35 -7.50 15.00
C ASP A 406 13.59 -6.19 15.18
N LYS A 407 12.80 -5.78 14.17
CA LYS A 407 11.98 -4.56 14.25
C LYS A 407 10.91 -4.68 15.34
N THR A 408 10.25 -5.83 15.45
CA THR A 408 9.28 -6.10 16.53
C THR A 408 9.96 -6.10 17.89
N VAL A 409 11.14 -6.72 18.00
CA VAL A 409 11.90 -6.76 19.26
C VAL A 409 12.36 -5.37 19.70
N ILE A 410 12.78 -4.52 18.76
CA ILE A 410 13.07 -3.10 19.04
C ILE A 410 11.83 -2.39 19.57
N SER A 411 10.65 -2.62 18.97
CA SER A 411 9.38 -2.08 19.48
C SER A 411 9.09 -2.57 20.90
N LEU A 412 9.31 -3.86 21.21
CA LEU A 412 9.17 -4.39 22.56
C LEU A 412 10.09 -3.67 23.55
N CYS A 413 11.37 -3.49 23.23
CA CYS A 413 12.31 -2.78 24.10
C CYS A 413 11.86 -1.36 24.43
N ARG A 414 11.30 -0.64 23.44
CA ARG A 414 10.74 0.70 23.64
C ARG A 414 9.50 0.70 24.51
N ILE A 415 8.58 -0.24 24.28
CA ILE A 415 7.38 -0.43 25.11
C ILE A 415 7.79 -0.64 26.57
N PHE A 416 8.68 -1.61 26.82
CA PHE A 416 9.16 -1.90 28.17
C PHE A 416 9.88 -0.73 28.82
N SER A 417 10.69 0.02 28.08
CA SER A 417 11.40 1.19 28.63
C SER A 417 10.44 2.27 29.14
N LYS A 418 9.26 2.39 28.52
CA LYS A 418 8.26 3.41 28.86
C LYS A 418 7.30 2.97 29.97
N ILE A 419 6.94 1.68 30.03
CA ILE A 419 6.08 1.15 31.09
C ILE A 419 6.86 0.74 32.35
N LEU A 420 8.20 0.71 32.28
CA LEU A 420 9.06 0.29 33.38
C LEU A 420 8.71 0.89 34.75
N PRO A 421 8.41 2.20 34.87
CA PRO A 421 8.06 2.80 36.16
C PRO A 421 6.75 2.28 36.75
N THR A 422 5.88 1.69 35.92
CA THR A 422 4.57 1.16 36.33
C THR A 422 4.57 -0.35 36.56
N LEU A 423 5.65 -1.05 36.20
CA LEU A 423 5.75 -2.51 36.38
C LEU A 423 5.86 -2.92 37.85
N ALA A 424 5.19 -4.02 38.20
CA ALA A 424 5.35 -4.61 39.52
C ALA A 424 6.74 -5.29 39.63
N SER A 425 7.26 -5.39 40.86
CA SER A 425 8.55 -6.04 41.13
C SER A 425 8.58 -7.50 40.65
N LEU A 426 7.44 -8.20 40.69
CA LEU A 426 7.33 -9.57 40.19
C LEU A 426 7.52 -9.63 38.68
N ASP A 427 6.93 -8.71 37.93
CA ASP A 427 7.01 -8.69 36.47
C ASP A 427 8.45 -8.36 36.03
N LEU A 428 9.12 -7.42 36.71
CA LEU A 428 10.54 -7.12 36.48
C LEU A 428 11.43 -8.35 36.69
N LYS A 429 11.15 -9.15 37.72
CA LYS A 429 11.89 -10.39 37.99
C LYS A 429 11.81 -11.40 36.84
N ILE A 430 10.68 -11.41 36.12
CA ILE A 430 10.47 -12.28 34.96
C ILE A 430 11.06 -11.66 33.68
N ALA A 431 10.93 -10.34 33.53
CA ALA A 431 11.30 -9.62 32.31
C ALA A 431 12.82 -9.54 32.10
N VAL A 432 13.60 -9.28 33.16
CA VAL A 432 15.03 -8.98 32.96
C VAL A 432 15.85 -10.17 32.45
N PRO A 433 15.64 -11.43 32.89
CA PRO A 433 16.26 -12.57 32.22
C PRO A 433 15.95 -12.64 30.72
N ALA A 434 14.76 -12.20 30.30
CA ALA A 434 14.42 -12.10 28.88
C ALA A 434 15.22 -10.99 28.18
N PHE A 435 15.42 -9.84 28.83
CA PHE A 435 16.27 -8.75 28.32
C PHE A 435 17.72 -9.20 28.14
N GLY A 436 18.26 -9.96 29.09
CA GLY A 436 19.62 -10.51 29.02
C GLY A 436 19.86 -11.39 27.79
N ARG A 437 18.85 -12.14 27.34
CA ARG A 437 18.91 -12.94 26.10
C ARG A 437 19.02 -12.09 24.84
N LEU A 438 18.52 -10.86 24.86
CA LEU A 438 18.59 -9.95 23.71
C LEU A 438 20.02 -9.48 23.43
N LEU A 439 20.88 -9.44 24.46
CA LEU A 439 22.29 -9.07 24.33
C LEU A 439 23.09 -10.05 23.45
N CYS A 440 22.60 -11.29 23.29
CA CYS A 440 23.23 -12.31 22.45
C CYS A 440 22.74 -12.26 20.98
N ARG A 441 21.86 -11.31 20.61
CA ARG A 441 21.37 -11.22 19.23
C ARG A 441 22.46 -10.70 18.29
N LYS A 442 22.41 -11.16 17.04
CA LYS A 442 23.30 -10.70 15.97
C LYS A 442 23.05 -9.25 15.53
N SER A 443 21.85 -8.76 15.81
CA SER A 443 21.41 -7.44 15.36
C SER A 443 21.91 -6.35 16.30
N THR A 444 22.85 -5.53 15.82
CA THR A 444 23.42 -4.40 16.58
C THR A 444 22.34 -3.50 17.15
N GLU A 445 21.30 -3.16 16.36
CA GLU A 445 20.24 -2.26 16.82
C GLU A 445 19.40 -2.88 17.95
N VAL A 446 19.13 -4.20 17.91
CA VAL A 446 18.44 -4.89 19.03
C VAL A 446 19.29 -4.87 20.30
N VAL A 447 20.59 -5.15 20.18
CA VAL A 447 21.52 -5.14 21.33
C VAL A 447 21.59 -3.74 21.95
N LEU A 448 21.64 -2.69 21.14
CA LEU A 448 21.65 -1.31 21.63
C LEU A 448 20.37 -0.96 22.40
N GLU A 449 19.20 -1.32 21.87
CA GLU A 449 17.93 -1.07 22.55
C GLU A 449 17.78 -1.91 23.82
N ALA A 450 18.30 -3.14 23.83
CA ALA A 450 18.36 -3.97 25.04
C ALA A 450 19.26 -3.38 26.13
N LEU A 451 20.44 -2.84 25.77
CA LEU A 451 21.32 -2.16 26.71
C LEU A 451 20.67 -0.90 27.30
N LYS A 452 19.96 -0.10 26.49
CA LYS A 452 19.19 1.06 26.97
C LYS A 452 18.07 0.66 27.92
N LEU A 453 17.37 -0.42 27.61
CA LEU A 453 16.32 -0.97 28.47
C LEU A 453 16.90 -1.43 29.82
N LEU A 454 18.03 -2.14 29.81
CA LEU A 454 18.72 -2.55 31.05
C LEU A 454 19.23 -1.35 31.86
N ASP A 455 19.83 -0.35 31.24
CA ASP A 455 20.23 0.88 31.94
C ASP A 455 19.02 1.58 32.57
N SER A 456 17.88 1.57 31.88
CA SER A 456 16.62 2.10 32.42
C SER A 456 16.13 1.29 33.63
N THR A 457 16.31 -0.04 33.62
CA THR A 457 15.91 -0.92 34.75
C THR A 457 16.71 -0.67 36.01
N LEU A 458 17.99 -0.30 35.90
CA LEU A 458 18.83 0.05 37.06
C LEU A 458 18.42 1.36 37.73
N ASN A 459 17.73 2.27 37.02
CA ASN A 459 17.16 3.46 37.66
C ASN A 459 15.97 3.14 38.58
N THR A 460 15.44 1.92 38.52
CA THR A 460 14.38 1.50 39.44
C THR A 460 15.05 0.82 40.63
N ASP A 461 14.91 1.39 41.84
CA ASP A 461 15.61 1.00 43.09
C ASP A 461 15.34 -0.45 43.59
N LYS A 462 14.88 -1.35 42.72
CA LYS A 462 14.18 -2.59 43.09
C LYS A 462 14.78 -3.85 42.49
N TRP A 463 15.94 -3.79 41.83
CA TRP A 463 16.38 -4.96 41.07
C TRP A 463 17.88 -5.27 41.05
N LYS A 464 18.17 -6.58 40.98
CA LYS A 464 19.52 -7.15 40.90
C LYS A 464 19.67 -7.89 39.59
N ILE A 465 20.63 -7.47 38.78
CA ILE A 465 20.96 -8.14 37.52
C ILE A 465 21.42 -9.58 37.76
N ASP A 466 20.82 -10.53 37.03
CA ASP A 466 21.22 -11.93 37.12
C ASP A 466 22.62 -12.15 36.53
N VAL A 467 23.29 -13.20 36.99
CA VAL A 467 24.68 -13.49 36.61
C VAL A 467 24.83 -13.69 35.10
N GLY A 468 23.84 -14.31 34.43
CA GLY A 468 23.90 -14.55 32.98
C GLY A 468 23.86 -13.25 32.19
N THR A 469 22.94 -12.34 32.56
CA THR A 469 22.87 -11.00 31.96
C THR A 469 24.16 -10.21 32.21
N LEU A 470 24.74 -10.28 33.41
CA LEU A 470 26.01 -9.62 33.73
C LEU A 470 27.16 -10.13 32.84
N THR A 471 27.30 -11.45 32.69
CA THR A 471 28.31 -12.05 31.81
C THR A 471 28.13 -11.61 30.37
N ASN A 472 26.89 -11.50 29.88
CA ASN A 472 26.63 -11.00 28.53
C ASN A 472 27.06 -9.52 28.39
N ILE A 473 26.80 -8.67 29.38
CA ILE A 473 27.24 -7.27 29.37
C ILE A 473 28.77 -7.19 29.34
N GLU A 474 29.46 -7.98 30.17
CA GLU A 474 30.93 -8.06 30.22
C GLU A 474 31.51 -8.42 28.84
N GLN A 475 30.95 -9.45 28.18
CA GLN A 475 31.38 -9.82 26.82
C GLN A 475 31.17 -8.69 25.81
N LEU A 476 30.10 -7.90 25.94
CA LEU A 476 29.85 -6.76 25.06
C LEU A 476 30.81 -5.58 25.33
N THR A 477 31.46 -5.50 26.49
CA THR A 477 32.51 -4.50 26.75
C THR A 477 33.78 -4.72 25.92
N ASP A 478 33.97 -5.93 25.40
CA ASP A 478 35.04 -6.28 24.48
C ASP A 478 34.59 -6.27 23.00
N SER A 479 33.35 -5.82 22.71
CA SER A 479 32.83 -5.78 21.35
C SER A 479 33.70 -4.93 20.42
N GLU A 480 34.01 -5.46 19.23
CA GLU A 480 34.68 -4.71 18.16
C GLU A 480 33.84 -3.53 17.66
N THR A 481 32.51 -3.63 17.80
CA THR A 481 31.59 -2.57 17.40
C THR A 481 31.53 -1.50 18.48
N ALA A 482 32.22 -0.38 18.26
CA ALA A 482 32.28 0.74 19.21
C ALA A 482 30.89 1.24 19.66
N ARG A 483 29.88 1.20 18.77
CA ARG A 483 28.49 1.55 19.10
C ARG A 483 27.91 0.69 20.22
N ILE A 484 28.26 -0.60 20.30
CA ILE A 484 27.81 -1.53 21.35
C ILE A 484 28.72 -1.43 22.58
N ARG A 485 30.03 -1.40 22.36
CA ARG A 485 31.04 -1.38 23.43
C ARG A 485 30.86 -0.22 24.40
N SER A 486 30.65 1.00 23.90
CA SER A 486 30.58 2.20 24.75
C SER A 486 29.37 2.16 25.73
N PRO A 487 28.13 1.90 25.28
CA PRO A 487 26.99 1.69 26.18
C PRO A 487 27.19 0.52 27.16
N ALA A 488 27.79 -0.60 26.72
CA ALA A 488 28.06 -1.74 27.59
C ALA A 488 29.05 -1.39 28.72
N ILE A 489 30.14 -0.68 28.42
CA ILE A 489 31.10 -0.20 29.44
C ILE A 489 30.42 0.75 30.43
N LYS A 490 29.59 1.68 29.94
CA LYS A 490 28.84 2.61 30.80
C LYS A 490 27.93 1.85 31.76
N LEU A 491 27.18 0.87 31.24
CA LEU A 491 26.28 0.03 32.03
C LEU A 491 27.05 -0.81 33.06
N GLN A 492 28.14 -1.47 32.66
CA GLN A 492 28.97 -2.27 33.57
C GLN A 492 29.55 -1.44 34.72
N ARG A 493 30.06 -0.24 34.44
CA ARG A 493 30.58 0.67 35.47
C ARG A 493 29.51 1.05 36.48
N ARG A 494 28.29 1.32 36.01
CA ARG A 494 27.15 1.64 36.87
C ARG A 494 26.78 0.48 37.78
N ILE A 495 26.70 -0.74 37.23
CA ILE A 495 26.43 -1.96 38.02
C ILE A 495 27.51 -2.18 39.08
N ASN A 496 28.78 -1.95 38.74
CA ASN A 496 29.88 -2.11 39.69
C ASN A 496 29.85 -1.05 40.80
N LYS A 497 29.41 0.18 40.50
CA LYS A 497 29.25 1.24 41.50
C LYS A 497 28.21 0.88 42.56
N GLU A 498 27.10 0.24 42.17
CA GLU A 498 26.05 -0.22 43.11
C GLU A 498 26.48 -1.42 43.97
N LYS A 499 27.55 -2.14 43.61
CA LYS A 499 28.02 -3.32 44.36
C LYS A 499 28.95 -2.98 45.52
N ILE A 500 29.54 -1.78 45.54
CA ILE A 500 30.39 -1.33 46.64
C ILE A 500 29.43 -0.77 47.69
N PRO A 501 29.17 -1.47 48.80
CA PRO A 501 28.42 -0.88 49.90
C PRO A 501 29.23 0.32 50.39
N ASP A 502 28.56 1.45 50.62
CA ASP A 502 29.13 2.65 51.26
C ASP A 502 29.46 2.37 52.75
N ASP A 503 30.15 1.26 53.05
CA ASP A 503 30.58 0.87 54.39
C ASP A 503 31.83 1.63 54.85
N ASN A 504 32.14 2.78 54.21
CA ASN A 504 33.25 3.68 54.55
C ASN A 504 32.74 5.11 54.89
N GLU A 505 31.56 5.25 55.48
CA GLU A 505 31.07 6.52 56.06
C GLU A 505 31.53 6.76 57.51
N ASP A 506 32.49 5.99 58.03
CA ASP A 506 33.10 6.28 59.33
C ASP A 506 34.51 6.87 59.17
N GLU A 507 34.60 8.15 59.57
CA GLU A 507 35.73 8.81 60.24
C GLU A 507 37.03 9.03 59.43
N ASP A 508 37.28 10.27 58.97
CA ASP A 508 38.12 11.17 59.78
C ASP A 508 38.16 12.61 59.25
N ASP A 509 37.80 13.48 60.17
CA ASP A 509 37.87 14.93 60.19
C ASP A 509 39.26 15.29 60.76
N SER A 510 40.20 15.77 59.93
CA SER A 510 41.30 16.62 60.41
C SER A 510 41.96 17.38 59.25
N GLU A 511 41.62 18.66 59.19
CA GLU A 511 42.53 19.82 59.14
C GLU A 511 44.02 19.54 58.85
N ASP A 512 44.58 20.25 57.86
CA ASP A 512 45.91 20.89 57.80
C ASP A 512 46.12 21.34 56.34
N GLU A 513 45.88 22.61 56.00
CA GLU A 513 46.83 23.74 56.02
C GLU A 513 48.12 23.54 55.19
N ASP A 514 48.35 24.55 54.34
CA ASP A 514 49.59 24.96 53.66
C ASP A 514 50.16 24.08 52.52
N GLU A 515 50.29 24.64 51.31
CA GLU A 515 51.58 25.24 50.87
C GLU A 515 51.47 25.86 49.46
N ASP A 516 52.12 27.02 49.35
CA ASP A 516 52.20 27.92 48.20
C ASP A 516 52.86 27.31 46.96
N GLY A 517 52.50 27.84 45.79
CA GLY A 517 53.15 27.51 44.53
C GLY A 517 52.76 28.47 43.41
N GLU A 518 53.39 29.64 43.43
CA GLU A 518 53.42 30.63 42.35
C GLU A 518 53.74 29.98 40.99
N GLU A 519 53.05 30.40 39.93
CA GLU A 519 53.72 30.64 38.65
C GLU A 519 52.93 31.64 37.79
N ASP A 520 53.61 32.75 37.51
CA ASP A 520 53.26 33.84 36.60
C ASP A 520 52.95 33.34 35.18
N GLY A 521 52.05 34.04 34.48
CA GLY A 521 51.79 33.72 33.08
C GLY A 521 50.76 34.60 32.37
N GLU A 522 51.06 35.90 32.28
CA GLU A 522 50.76 36.83 31.19
C GLU A 522 49.30 37.09 30.71
N GLU A 523 48.93 38.36 30.86
CA GLU A 523 47.84 39.09 30.21
C GLU A 523 47.86 39.00 28.67
N VAL A 524 46.71 38.68 28.07
CA VAL A 524 46.12 39.29 26.86
C VAL A 524 44.62 39.06 27.02
N GLY A 525 43.70 40.02 27.08
CA GLY A 525 43.62 41.29 26.39
C GLY A 525 42.38 41.26 25.49
N GLU A 526 41.38 42.05 25.87
CA GLU A 526 40.34 42.66 25.03
C GLU A 526 39.04 41.86 24.76
N ASP A 527 37.99 42.31 25.47
CA ASP A 527 36.74 42.88 24.95
C ASP A 527 35.97 42.13 23.85
N GLU A 528 34.70 41.83 24.14
CA GLU A 528 33.58 42.51 23.47
C GLU A 528 32.24 42.07 24.10
N ASP A 529 31.66 43.01 24.84
CA ASP A 529 30.22 43.07 25.12
C ASP A 529 29.47 43.26 23.79
N ASN A 530 28.38 42.54 23.59
CA ASN A 530 27.31 43.09 22.75
C ASN A 530 25.94 42.65 23.23
N GLU A 531 25.30 43.60 23.90
CA GLU A 531 23.91 43.62 24.29
C GLU A 531 22.96 43.79 23.10
N GLU A 532 21.73 43.37 23.40
CA GLU A 532 20.46 43.53 22.70
C GLU A 532 20.25 44.81 21.87
N GLY A 533 19.53 44.65 20.76
CA GLY A 533 18.99 45.77 20.01
C GLY A 533 17.97 45.35 18.95
N THR A 534 16.76 45.00 19.36
CA THR A 534 15.58 45.05 18.47
C THR A 534 15.19 46.51 18.24
N LYS A 535 15.10 46.95 16.99
CA LYS A 535 14.15 47.96 16.53
C LYS A 535 14.02 48.00 15.01
N GLU A 536 12.80 48.41 14.65
CA GLU A 536 12.15 48.53 13.35
C GLU A 536 12.77 49.61 12.45
N ASP A 537 12.33 49.60 11.17
CA ASP A 537 12.26 50.67 10.15
C ASP A 537 12.76 50.09 8.81
N GLU A 538 11.87 49.77 7.85
CA GLU A 538 11.22 50.65 6.85
C GLU A 538 12.17 51.22 5.78
N ASP A 539 11.67 51.11 4.54
CA ASP A 539 11.98 51.84 3.31
C ASP A 539 13.14 51.40 2.37
N ASP A 540 12.70 51.09 1.15
CA ASP A 540 13.15 51.58 -0.17
C ASP A 540 14.66 51.62 -0.50
N GLU A 541 15.05 50.95 -1.58
CA GLU A 541 15.44 51.62 -2.83
C GLU A 541 15.88 50.62 -3.93
N ASP A 542 15.62 51.09 -5.15
CA ASP A 542 15.89 50.49 -6.45
C ASP A 542 17.37 50.11 -6.68
N GLY A 543 17.58 49.10 -7.53
CA GLY A 543 18.89 48.70 -8.01
C GLY A 543 18.82 47.83 -9.25
N ASP A 544 18.54 48.47 -10.39
CA ASP A 544 18.91 47.98 -11.72
C ASP A 544 20.37 47.50 -11.72
N GLU A 545 20.64 46.30 -12.22
CA GLU A 545 21.88 46.05 -12.96
C GLU A 545 21.69 44.90 -13.95
N LYS A 546 21.69 45.29 -15.23
CA LYS A 546 22.06 44.47 -16.37
C LYS A 546 23.52 44.05 -16.17
N ASP A 547 23.87 42.82 -16.51
CA ASP A 547 24.99 42.68 -17.44
C ASP A 547 25.02 41.33 -18.16
N GLU A 548 25.38 41.49 -19.42
CA GLU A 548 25.59 40.54 -20.47
C GLU A 548 26.81 39.66 -20.14
N ASN A 549 26.77 38.37 -20.50
CA ASN A 549 27.97 37.67 -20.95
C ASN A 549 27.58 36.54 -21.90
N ALA A 550 27.84 36.83 -23.17
CA ALA A 550 28.06 35.88 -24.24
C ALA A 550 29.53 35.47 -24.24
N GLU A 551 29.80 34.19 -24.51
CA GLU A 551 31.01 33.65 -25.14
C GLU A 551 30.70 32.14 -25.32
N GLU A 552 30.32 31.71 -26.53
CA GLU A 552 31.23 31.21 -27.59
C GLU A 552 32.16 30.10 -27.07
N ASN A 553 31.93 28.86 -27.51
CA ASN A 553 33.02 27.96 -27.85
C ASN A 553 32.56 26.77 -28.71
N ASP A 554 33.14 26.78 -29.91
CA ASP A 554 33.77 25.68 -30.64
C ASP A 554 32.92 24.53 -31.18
N GLU A 555 32.58 24.73 -32.45
CA GLU A 555 32.50 23.72 -33.50
C GLU A 555 33.84 22.97 -33.63
N GLN A 556 33.80 21.64 -33.53
CA GLN A 556 34.82 20.77 -34.10
C GLN A 556 34.12 19.75 -35.00
N GLU A 557 34.25 20.00 -36.30
CA GLU A 557 34.20 19.00 -37.37
C GLU A 557 35.42 18.08 -37.22
N GLU A 558 35.19 16.76 -37.22
CA GLU A 558 36.16 15.83 -37.83
C GLU A 558 35.39 14.77 -38.62
N ASP A 559 35.90 14.59 -39.83
CA ASP A 559 35.46 13.78 -40.94
C ASP A 559 35.76 12.28 -40.76
N ASP A 560 35.15 11.51 -41.68
CA ASP A 560 35.62 10.25 -42.27
C ASP A 560 35.81 9.02 -41.37
N GLU A 561 34.96 8.00 -41.58
CA GLU A 561 35.47 6.70 -42.04
C GLU A 561 34.32 5.84 -42.60
N ASP A 562 34.41 5.62 -43.92
CA ASP A 562 33.63 4.66 -44.69
C ASP A 562 33.91 3.23 -44.21
N GLY A 563 32.87 2.56 -43.72
CA GLY A 563 32.86 1.14 -43.40
C GLY A 563 31.93 0.40 -44.34
N ASP A 564 32.46 -0.01 -45.50
CA ASP A 564 31.89 -1.04 -46.38
C ASP A 564 31.73 -2.35 -45.58
N GLU A 565 30.49 -2.78 -45.33
CA GLU A 565 30.21 -4.16 -44.94
C GLU A 565 29.22 -4.79 -45.91
N GLU A 566 29.64 -5.98 -46.36
CA GLU A 566 29.25 -6.69 -47.54
C GLU A 566 27.81 -7.24 -47.46
N GLU A 567 27.10 -7.13 -48.59
CA GLU A 567 25.87 -7.87 -48.86
C GLU A 567 26.20 -9.36 -49.03
N GLU A 568 25.89 -10.19 -48.03
CA GLU A 568 25.79 -11.64 -48.22
C GLU A 568 24.35 -12.03 -48.58
N ASP A 569 24.15 -12.20 -49.89
CA ASP A 569 23.05 -12.95 -50.48
C ASP A 569 23.04 -14.40 -49.97
N ASN A 570 22.09 -14.74 -49.09
CA ASN A 570 21.74 -16.13 -48.82
C ASN A 570 20.43 -16.47 -49.54
N GLU A 571 20.58 -16.92 -50.79
CA GLU A 571 19.59 -17.75 -51.49
C GLU A 571 19.27 -18.98 -50.64
N THR A 572 18.06 -19.06 -50.10
CA THR A 572 17.53 -20.30 -49.53
C THR A 572 16.52 -20.91 -50.49
N GLU A 573 16.91 -22.06 -51.03
CA GLU A 573 16.16 -22.88 -51.96
C GLU A 573 14.78 -23.28 -51.43
N ASP A 574 13.79 -23.17 -52.32
CA ASP A 574 12.46 -23.74 -52.22
C ASP A 574 12.51 -25.27 -52.03
N LEU A 575 11.96 -25.75 -50.91
CA LEU A 575 11.55 -27.15 -50.75
C LEU A 575 10.07 -27.25 -50.36
N PRO A 576 9.32 -28.20 -50.97
CA PRO A 576 7.87 -28.25 -50.91
C PRO A 576 7.32 -28.78 -49.56
N PRO A 577 6.06 -28.44 -49.22
CA PRO A 577 5.48 -28.81 -47.93
C PRO A 577 5.18 -30.31 -47.85
N LYS A 578 5.85 -31.00 -46.90
CA LYS A 578 5.46 -32.35 -46.48
C LYS A 578 4.22 -32.27 -45.59
N SER A 579 3.10 -32.75 -46.13
CA SER A 579 1.87 -33.05 -45.42
C SER A 579 2.12 -34.00 -44.24
N TYR A 580 1.88 -33.54 -43.01
CA TYR A 580 1.78 -34.43 -41.86
C TYR A 580 0.33 -34.81 -41.58
N ALA A 581 0.14 -36.12 -41.59
CA ALA A 581 -1.12 -36.83 -41.43
C ALA A 581 -1.73 -36.59 -40.04
N THR A 582 -3.05 -36.44 -40.06
CA THR A 582 -3.96 -36.34 -38.93
C THR A 582 -3.90 -37.61 -38.06
N MET A 583 -3.25 -37.56 -36.90
CA MET A 583 -3.41 -38.59 -35.87
C MET A 583 -4.74 -38.38 -35.13
N LYS A 584 -5.73 -39.20 -35.47
CA LYS A 584 -6.91 -39.45 -34.64
C LYS A 584 -6.47 -40.08 -33.31
N LYS A 585 -6.66 -39.36 -32.20
CA LYS A 585 -6.79 -39.98 -30.87
C LYS A 585 -8.19 -39.75 -30.34
N THR A 586 -8.94 -40.84 -30.35
CA THR A 586 -10.22 -41.03 -29.68
C THR A 586 -10.01 -41.10 -28.17
N SER A 587 -10.53 -40.11 -27.45
CA SER A 587 -10.71 -40.16 -26.00
C SER A 587 -12.21 -40.27 -25.73
N LYS A 588 -12.64 -41.50 -25.41
CA LYS A 588 -13.99 -41.80 -24.88
C LYS A 588 -13.99 -41.44 -23.40
N PHE A 589 -14.67 -40.36 -23.03
CA PHE A 589 -15.07 -40.12 -21.64
C PHE A 589 -16.44 -40.76 -21.41
N THR A 590 -16.47 -41.87 -20.67
CA THR A 590 -17.70 -42.47 -20.15
C THR A 590 -18.11 -41.73 -18.88
N SER A 591 -19.26 -41.05 -18.92
CA SER A 591 -19.94 -40.52 -17.75
C SER A 591 -20.61 -41.66 -16.99
N SER A 592 -20.14 -41.95 -15.78
CA SER A 592 -20.85 -42.78 -14.80
C SER A 592 -21.50 -41.84 -13.77
N THR A 593 -22.82 -41.76 -13.81
CA THR A 593 -23.65 -41.08 -12.83
C THR A 593 -24.11 -42.12 -11.80
N ALA A 594 -23.57 -42.05 -10.59
CA ALA A 594 -24.10 -42.78 -9.44
C ALA A 594 -24.66 -41.77 -8.44
N SER A 595 -25.99 -41.70 -8.43
CA SER A 595 -26.81 -40.97 -7.46
C SER A 595 -26.79 -41.71 -6.13
N LEU A 596 -26.35 -41.06 -5.05
CA LEU A 596 -26.57 -41.54 -3.69
C LEU A 596 -27.32 -40.48 -2.89
N ARG A 597 -28.62 -40.74 -2.73
CA ARG A 597 -29.51 -40.07 -1.78
C ARG A 597 -29.04 -40.36 -0.35
N GLN A 598 -28.78 -39.34 0.44
CA GLN A 598 -28.82 -39.44 1.90
C GLN A 598 -30.02 -38.64 2.44
N LYS A 599 -30.85 -39.32 3.24
CA LYS A 599 -31.94 -38.77 4.05
C LYS A 599 -31.37 -38.11 5.31
N PRO A 600 -32.04 -37.12 5.91
CA PRO A 600 -31.65 -36.58 7.21
C PRO A 600 -32.21 -37.44 8.33
N THR A 601 -31.38 -37.74 9.34
CA THR A 601 -31.79 -38.36 10.60
C THR A 601 -31.70 -37.32 11.71
N VAL A 602 -32.83 -37.11 12.37
CA VAL A 602 -33.01 -36.35 13.60
C VAL A 602 -32.35 -37.12 14.76
N GLY A 603 -31.62 -36.43 15.65
CA GLY A 603 -31.07 -37.05 16.86
C GLY A 603 -30.59 -36.01 17.88
N LEU A 604 -31.27 -35.98 19.01
CA LEU A 604 -31.10 -35.12 20.20
C LEU A 604 -29.85 -35.45 21.04
N SER A 605 -29.49 -34.46 21.87
CA SER A 605 -28.92 -34.59 23.24
C SER A 605 -27.42 -34.86 23.40
N GLY A 606 -26.76 -34.01 24.21
CA GLY A 606 -25.46 -34.34 24.80
C GLY A 606 -24.69 -33.15 25.37
N ARG A 607 -25.11 -32.65 26.55
CA ARG A 607 -24.27 -31.83 27.44
C ARG A 607 -23.01 -32.61 27.82
N TYR A 608 -21.83 -32.00 27.73
CA TYR A 608 -20.70 -32.37 28.59
C TYR A 608 -20.11 -31.14 29.28
N ARG A 609 -20.05 -31.29 30.60
CA ARG A 609 -19.45 -30.44 31.62
C ARG A 609 -18.22 -31.23 32.06
N LEU A 610 -17.03 -30.64 32.01
CA LEU A 610 -15.87 -31.20 32.71
C LEU A 610 -15.19 -30.07 33.47
N MET A 611 -15.36 -30.11 34.79
CA MET A 611 -14.32 -29.73 35.74
C MET A 611 -13.46 -30.98 35.91
N ILE A 612 -12.13 -30.85 35.80
CA ILE A 612 -11.15 -31.01 36.90
C ILE A 612 -10.00 -30.07 36.56
#